data_AF-A0A7V9L2Z3-F1
#
_entry.id   AF-A0A7V9L2Z3-F1
#
_cell.length_a   1.000
_cell.length_b   1.000
_cell.length_c   1.000
_cell.angle_alpha   90.00
_cell.angle_beta   90.00
_cell.angle_gamma   90.00
#
_symmetry.space_group_name_H-M   'P 1'
#
loop_
_entity.id
_entity.type
_entity.pdbx_description
1 polymer ?
#
loop_
_entity_poly.entity_id
_entity_poly.type
_entity_poly.pdbx_seq_one_letter_code
_entity_poly.pdbx_strand_id
1 'polypeptide(L)'
;MTTGCTLADQDQLEELGTVESEGKRAGATTTSGPTCSSTTDYMADANNCGTCGNVCGSGLCYSGVCADATAGHVFAIGHGYATSNRALDKLLGNAVFMNERAPVRVLAYAGTAPATLVSGTNAAIDRQATARGRTWQRTQVTSSADVAFNLPNADVFLVYAQPQQDSTYLNYLGDEWGLYLQQFTRRGGIVVVLDTASTNAGTPEVLTRTGLMTLGGRTTLTGNAFVGVAEDAGAARMPMMFATSNSVAWAPSSWTNVINSDAGQAMVVHRAIY
;
A
#
# COMPACT_ATOMS: atom_id res chain seq x y z
N MET A 1 43.89 49.82 11.31
CA MET A 1 44.48 51.03 10.73
C MET A 1 44.26 50.99 9.23
N THR A 2 43.62 52.04 8.75
CA THR A 2 43.15 52.40 7.41
C THR A 2 44.20 52.33 6.30
N THR A 3 43.86 51.72 5.17
CA THR A 3 44.31 52.09 3.80
C THR A 3 43.48 51.25 2.81
N GLY A 4 42.81 51.73 1.76
CA GLY A 4 42.66 53.03 1.15
C GLY A 4 42.19 52.80 -0.29
N CYS A 5 40.94 53.17 -0.62
CA CYS A 5 40.44 53.25 -2.00
C CYS A 5 41.15 54.37 -2.76
N THR A 6 41.48 54.17 -4.03
CA THR A 6 41.66 55.27 -5.00
C THR A 6 40.99 54.92 -6.32
N LEU A 7 40.22 55.89 -6.81
CA LEU A 7 39.56 55.96 -8.10
C LEU A 7 40.49 56.71 -9.08
N ALA A 8 40.43 56.34 -10.37
CA ALA A 8 40.74 57.19 -11.52
C ALA A 8 39.80 56.72 -12.66
N ASP A 9 38.79 57.52 -12.99
CA ASP A 9 38.68 58.40 -14.19
C ASP A 9 38.80 57.63 -15.52
N GLN A 10 37.70 57.36 -16.24
CA GLN A 10 36.85 58.21 -17.09
C GLN A 10 37.45 58.58 -18.46
N ASP A 11 36.56 58.45 -19.45
CA ASP A 11 36.58 58.84 -20.86
C ASP A 11 37.53 58.13 -21.83
N GLN A 12 36.93 57.34 -22.73
CA GLN A 12 36.90 57.61 -24.18
C GLN A 12 35.60 57.04 -24.78
N LEU A 13 34.98 57.85 -25.62
CA LEU A 13 33.66 57.75 -26.26
C LEU A 13 33.71 57.07 -27.64
N GLU A 14 32.53 56.57 -28.06
CA GLU A 14 32.04 56.36 -29.45
C GLU A 14 32.71 55.19 -30.25
N GLU A 15 32.00 54.28 -30.92
CA GLU A 15 30.97 54.47 -31.94
C GLU A 15 30.12 53.18 -32.20
N LEU A 16 28.86 53.42 -32.59
CA LEU A 16 28.03 52.70 -33.59
C LEU A 16 27.51 51.27 -33.33
N GLY A 17 26.17 51.17 -33.28
CA GLY A 17 25.45 49.93 -33.57
C GLY A 17 23.98 49.93 -33.14
N THR A 18 23.13 50.73 -33.78
CA THR A 18 21.67 50.55 -33.70
C THR A 18 21.27 49.25 -34.40
N VAL A 19 20.78 48.28 -33.63
CA VAL A 19 20.02 47.14 -34.14
C VAL A 19 18.65 47.18 -33.47
N GLU A 20 17.63 47.52 -34.26
CA GLU A 20 16.24 47.27 -33.93
C GLU A 20 16.04 45.75 -33.82
N SER A 21 15.76 45.25 -32.62
CA SER A 21 15.22 43.90 -32.43
C SER A 21 13.77 44.01 -32.01
N GLU A 22 12.88 43.85 -32.98
CA GLU A 22 11.47 43.59 -32.74
C GLU A 22 11.29 42.29 -31.94
N GLY A 23 10.50 42.39 -30.87
CA GLY A 23 9.54 41.38 -30.43
C GLY A 23 9.99 39.92 -30.29
N LYS A 24 10.30 39.51 -29.05
CA LYS A 24 9.53 38.46 -28.36
C LYS A 24 9.86 38.47 -26.87
N ARG A 25 9.14 39.27 -26.08
CA ARG A 25 9.01 38.98 -24.65
C ARG A 25 8.28 37.64 -24.57
N ALA A 26 9.03 36.58 -24.29
CA ALA A 26 8.44 35.34 -23.79
C ALA A 26 7.69 35.72 -22.52
N GLY A 27 6.36 35.83 -22.62
CA GLY A 27 5.51 35.99 -21.47
C GLY A 27 5.81 34.84 -20.54
N ALA A 28 6.28 35.16 -19.33
CA ALA A 28 6.20 34.23 -18.22
C ALA A 28 4.72 33.86 -18.10
N THR A 29 4.35 32.68 -18.59
CA THR A 29 3.05 32.08 -18.30
C THR A 29 3.07 31.77 -16.82
N THR A 30 2.70 32.76 -16.01
CA THR A 30 2.16 32.51 -14.68
C THR A 30 0.96 31.60 -14.89
N THR A 31 1.16 30.29 -14.72
CA THR A 31 0.07 29.36 -14.46
C THR A 31 -0.54 29.80 -13.14
N SER A 32 -1.46 30.77 -13.22
CA SER A 32 -2.42 31.02 -12.17
C SER A 32 -3.11 29.69 -11.92
N GLY A 33 -2.93 29.14 -10.71
CA GLY A 33 -3.68 27.97 -10.28
C GLY A 33 -5.19 28.19 -10.49
N PRO A 34 -5.98 27.12 -10.48
CA PRO A 34 -7.44 27.24 -10.61
C PRO A 34 -7.95 28.28 -9.60
N THR A 35 -8.65 29.30 -10.10
CA THR A 35 -9.25 30.35 -9.26
C THR A 35 -10.70 29.99 -9.00
N CYS A 36 -11.01 29.73 -7.74
CA CYS A 36 -12.37 29.46 -7.28
C CYS A 36 -13.07 30.76 -6.91
N SER A 37 -14.39 30.78 -7.09
CA SER A 37 -15.22 31.86 -6.55
C SER A 37 -15.10 31.90 -5.03
N SER A 38 -15.25 33.08 -4.42
CA SER A 38 -15.34 33.23 -2.96
C SER A 38 -16.55 32.50 -2.35
N THR A 39 -17.48 32.03 -3.18
CA THR A 39 -18.67 31.25 -2.79
C THR A 39 -18.47 29.75 -2.93
N THR A 40 -17.26 29.29 -3.24
CA THR A 40 -16.97 27.86 -3.40
C THR A 40 -17.03 27.17 -2.05
N ASP A 41 -17.89 26.16 -1.92
CA ASP A 41 -18.00 25.37 -0.70
C ASP A 41 -16.93 24.29 -0.70
N TYR A 42 -15.76 24.59 -0.15
CA TYR A 42 -14.67 23.62 -0.03
C TYR A 42 -15.05 22.39 0.80
N MET A 43 -16.16 22.40 1.55
CA MET A 43 -16.57 21.29 2.42
C MET A 43 -17.47 20.27 1.72
N ALA A 44 -18.13 20.65 0.62
CA ALA A 44 -19.11 19.82 -0.08
C ALA A 44 -18.99 19.86 -1.62
N ASP A 45 -18.28 20.83 -2.20
CA ASP A 45 -18.05 20.90 -3.64
C ASP A 45 -17.00 19.87 -4.08
N ALA A 46 -17.48 18.82 -4.73
CA ALA A 46 -16.65 17.75 -5.27
C ALA A 46 -15.65 18.22 -6.33
N ASN A 47 -15.80 19.39 -6.94
CA ASN A 47 -14.82 19.90 -7.90
C ASN A 47 -13.72 20.74 -7.25
N ASN A 48 -13.89 21.09 -5.97
CA ASN A 48 -13.05 22.04 -5.25
C ASN A 48 -12.89 21.61 -3.79
N CYS A 49 -12.73 20.32 -3.53
CA CYS A 49 -12.82 19.80 -2.17
C CYS A 49 -11.57 20.10 -1.35
N GLY A 50 -11.73 20.80 -0.23
CA GLY A 50 -10.64 21.26 0.64
C GLY A 50 -9.78 22.37 0.03
N THR A 51 -9.58 22.36 -1.30
CA THR A 51 -8.87 23.40 -2.05
C THR A 51 -9.38 23.50 -3.48
N CYS A 52 -9.13 24.63 -4.12
CA CYS A 52 -9.66 24.91 -5.45
C CYS A 52 -9.09 23.96 -6.51
N GLY A 53 -9.97 23.45 -7.37
CA GLY A 53 -9.60 22.51 -8.44
C GLY A 53 -9.22 21.11 -7.95
N ASN A 54 -9.36 20.82 -6.65
CA ASN A 54 -9.25 19.45 -6.15
C ASN A 54 -10.55 18.69 -6.43
N VAL A 55 -10.61 18.09 -7.62
CA VAL A 55 -11.76 17.33 -8.09
C VAL A 55 -11.72 15.91 -7.52
N CYS A 56 -12.78 15.54 -6.81
CA CYS A 56 -12.98 14.22 -6.23
C CYS A 56 -13.41 13.24 -7.32
N GLY A 57 -12.67 12.14 -7.46
CA GLY A 57 -12.96 11.07 -8.42
C GLY A 57 -14.30 10.37 -8.19
N SER A 58 -14.83 10.34 -6.96
CA SER A 58 -16.15 9.81 -6.64
C SER A 58 -17.28 10.80 -6.89
N GLY A 59 -16.96 12.07 -7.15
CA GLY A 59 -17.94 13.15 -7.22
C GLY A 59 -18.49 13.55 -5.85
N LEU A 60 -17.84 13.15 -4.74
CA LEU A 60 -18.27 13.50 -3.38
C LEU A 60 -17.16 14.19 -2.59
N CYS A 61 -17.47 15.36 -2.05
CA CYS A 61 -16.66 16.02 -1.02
C CYS A 61 -17.38 15.93 0.32
N TYR A 62 -16.67 15.47 1.35
CA TYR A 62 -17.21 15.40 2.69
C TYR A 62 -16.25 16.03 3.68
N SER A 63 -16.70 17.12 4.32
CA SER A 63 -15.91 17.85 5.31
C SER A 63 -14.54 18.31 4.78
N GLY A 64 -14.47 18.69 3.51
CA GLY A 64 -13.26 19.20 2.87
C GLY A 64 -12.24 18.14 2.46
N VAL A 65 -12.66 16.88 2.44
CA VAL A 65 -11.85 15.76 1.94
C VAL A 65 -12.66 14.99 0.90
N CYS A 66 -12.02 14.65 -0.22
CA CYS A 66 -12.66 13.84 -1.24
C CYS A 66 -13.02 12.47 -0.67
N ALA A 67 -14.29 12.10 -0.78
CA ALA A 67 -14.77 10.77 -0.42
C ALA A 67 -14.48 9.79 -1.58
N ASP A 68 -13.25 9.82 -2.08
CA ASP A 68 -12.73 8.95 -3.13
C ASP A 68 -12.10 7.68 -2.55
N ALA A 69 -11.96 7.64 -1.22
CA ALA A 69 -11.41 6.49 -0.54
C ALA A 69 -12.32 5.29 -0.83
N THR A 70 -11.79 4.35 -1.59
CA THR A 70 -12.35 3.00 -1.67
C THR A 70 -12.30 2.38 -0.27
N ALA A 71 -13.08 1.33 -0.04
CA ALA A 71 -12.95 0.56 1.19
C ALA A 71 -11.47 0.16 1.39
N GLY A 72 -11.00 0.24 2.64
CA GLY A 72 -9.75 -0.40 3.02
C GLY A 72 -9.92 -1.90 3.05
N HIS A 73 -8.83 -2.63 2.95
CA HIS A 73 -8.90 -4.09 2.97
C HIS A 73 -7.83 -4.67 3.87
N VAL A 74 -8.16 -5.76 4.55
CA VAL A 74 -7.23 -6.51 5.38
C VAL A 74 -7.29 -7.97 4.97
N PHE A 75 -6.15 -8.50 4.55
CA PHE A 75 -5.94 -9.89 4.18
C PHE A 75 -4.99 -10.56 5.17
N ALA A 76 -5.40 -11.72 5.69
CA ALA A 76 -4.49 -12.68 6.28
C ALA A 76 -4.41 -13.89 5.34
N ILE A 77 -3.20 -14.21 4.87
CA ILE A 77 -2.95 -15.30 3.93
C ILE A 77 -2.04 -16.30 4.60
N GLY A 78 -2.53 -17.53 4.79
CA GLY A 78 -1.80 -18.63 5.40
C GLY A 78 -0.76 -19.25 4.47
N HIS A 79 0.07 -18.44 3.80
CA HIS A 79 1.14 -18.91 2.95
C HIS A 79 2.32 -17.94 2.91
N GLY A 80 3.55 -18.46 3.06
CA GLY A 80 4.77 -17.65 3.17
C GLY A 80 5.55 -17.48 1.87
N TYR A 81 5.13 -18.14 0.80
CA TYR A 81 5.66 -18.00 -0.57
C TYR A 81 7.15 -18.33 -0.78
N ALA A 82 7.85 -18.97 0.17
CA ALA A 82 9.17 -19.56 -0.10
C ALA A 82 9.13 -20.52 -1.31
N THR A 83 8.00 -21.22 -1.45
CA THR A 83 7.59 -21.94 -2.66
C THR A 83 6.14 -21.58 -2.96
N SER A 84 5.73 -21.55 -4.22
CA SER A 84 4.34 -21.27 -4.59
C SER A 84 4.00 -21.87 -5.95
N ASN A 85 2.70 -21.95 -6.24
CA ASN A 85 2.16 -22.30 -7.54
C ASN A 85 1.34 -21.11 -8.10
N ARG A 86 0.87 -21.23 -9.34
CA ARG A 86 0.12 -20.15 -10.01
C ARG A 86 -1.16 -19.73 -9.28
N ALA A 87 -1.81 -20.63 -8.55
CA ALA A 87 -3.03 -20.30 -7.80
C ALA A 87 -2.68 -19.43 -6.58
N LEU A 88 -1.66 -19.84 -5.81
CA LEU A 88 -1.14 -19.06 -4.69
C LEU A 88 -0.62 -17.70 -5.16
N ASP A 89 0.13 -17.65 -6.26
CA ASP A 89 0.60 -16.38 -6.81
C ASP A 89 -0.60 -15.46 -7.14
N LYS A 90 -1.65 -15.99 -7.78
CA LYS A 90 -2.87 -15.22 -8.10
C LYS A 90 -3.54 -14.66 -6.85
N LEU A 91 -3.63 -15.44 -5.79
CA LEU A 91 -4.19 -15.02 -4.52
C LEU A 91 -3.45 -13.80 -3.95
N LEU A 92 -2.12 -13.87 -3.85
CA LEU A 92 -1.32 -12.72 -3.40
C LEU A 92 -1.47 -11.52 -4.33
N GLY A 93 -1.47 -11.76 -5.65
CA GLY A 93 -1.69 -10.72 -6.64
C GLY A 93 -3.07 -10.06 -6.51
N ASN A 94 -4.12 -10.80 -6.17
CA ASN A 94 -5.45 -10.25 -5.94
C ASN A 94 -5.44 -9.29 -4.76
N ALA A 95 -4.78 -9.65 -3.65
CA ALA A 95 -4.65 -8.78 -2.50
C ALA A 95 -3.81 -7.53 -2.80
N VAL A 96 -2.65 -7.67 -3.46
CA VAL A 96 -1.75 -6.54 -3.74
C VAL A 96 -2.27 -5.60 -4.82
N PHE A 97 -2.81 -6.14 -5.92
CA PHE A 97 -3.28 -5.35 -7.06
C PHE A 97 -4.77 -5.01 -7.01
N MET A 98 -5.39 -5.11 -5.84
CA MET A 98 -6.77 -4.65 -5.62
C MET A 98 -6.87 -3.13 -5.75
N ASN A 99 -5.83 -2.39 -5.35
CA ASN A 99 -5.72 -0.99 -5.69
C ASN A 99 -5.35 -0.84 -7.18
N GLU A 100 -6.06 0.01 -7.91
CA GLU A 100 -5.90 0.16 -9.36
C GLU A 100 -4.73 1.07 -9.78
N ARG A 101 -4.00 1.67 -8.83
CA ARG A 101 -2.83 2.52 -9.11
C ARG A 101 -1.76 1.80 -9.93
N ALA A 102 -1.06 2.57 -10.78
CA ALA A 102 0.10 2.10 -11.54
C ALA A 102 1.28 3.11 -11.41
N PRO A 103 2.43 2.73 -10.82
CA PRO A 103 2.66 1.48 -10.09
C PRO A 103 1.88 1.43 -8.76
N VAL A 104 1.53 0.22 -8.30
CA VAL A 104 1.07 0.02 -6.92
C VAL A 104 2.25 0.18 -5.97
N ARG A 105 2.17 1.08 -4.99
CA ARG A 105 3.24 1.32 -4.01
C ARG A 105 3.03 0.39 -2.82
N VAL A 106 3.99 -0.51 -2.61
CA VAL A 106 3.95 -1.51 -1.54
C VAL A 106 5.02 -1.18 -0.50
N LEU A 107 4.59 -0.84 0.71
CA LEU A 107 5.46 -0.83 1.88
C LEU A 107 5.55 -2.26 2.40
N ALA A 108 6.73 -2.86 2.34
CA ALA A 108 6.96 -4.23 2.76
C ALA A 108 7.77 -4.28 4.07
N TYR A 109 7.17 -4.74 5.15
CA TYR A 109 7.89 -4.99 6.42
C TYR A 109 8.55 -6.36 6.37
N ALA A 110 9.88 -6.36 6.28
CA ALA A 110 10.72 -7.54 6.35
C ALA A 110 10.99 -7.98 7.77
N GLY A 111 11.20 -7.06 8.73
CA GLY A 111 11.59 -7.44 10.09
C GLY A 111 12.77 -8.42 10.07
N THR A 112 12.51 -9.62 10.57
CA THR A 112 13.47 -10.74 10.55
C THR A 112 13.07 -11.88 9.60
N ALA A 113 12.11 -11.65 8.70
CA ALA A 113 11.64 -12.67 7.78
C ALA A 113 12.82 -13.31 7.03
N PRO A 114 12.89 -14.66 7.00
CA PRO A 114 13.86 -15.38 6.19
C PRO A 114 13.92 -14.88 4.74
N ALA A 115 15.14 -14.74 4.20
CA ALA A 115 15.37 -14.23 2.86
C ALA A 115 14.64 -15.03 1.76
N THR A 116 14.41 -16.33 1.97
CA THR A 116 13.65 -17.20 1.06
C THR A 116 12.16 -16.83 0.99
N LEU A 117 11.55 -16.46 2.13
CA LEU A 117 10.16 -16.00 2.17
C LEU A 117 10.02 -14.63 1.51
N VAL A 118 10.96 -13.73 1.80
CA VAL A 118 11.01 -12.39 1.18
C VAL A 118 11.15 -12.53 -0.34
N SER A 119 12.21 -13.18 -0.84
CA SER A 119 12.46 -13.33 -2.27
C SER A 119 11.33 -14.09 -3.00
N GLY A 120 10.79 -15.16 -2.42
CA GLY A 120 9.69 -15.93 -2.99
C GLY A 120 8.38 -15.14 -3.08
N THR A 121 8.04 -14.37 -2.05
CA THR A 121 6.89 -13.45 -2.06
C THR A 121 7.03 -12.40 -3.16
N ASN A 122 8.19 -11.76 -3.27
CA ASN A 122 8.45 -10.76 -4.31
C ASN A 122 8.29 -11.37 -5.71
N ALA A 123 8.86 -12.55 -5.94
CA ALA A 123 8.75 -13.24 -7.22
C ALA A 123 7.29 -13.62 -7.56
N ALA A 124 6.47 -13.96 -6.56
CA ALA A 124 5.04 -14.19 -6.76
C ALA A 124 4.30 -12.92 -7.21
N ILE A 125 4.60 -11.78 -6.59
CA ILE A 125 4.03 -10.47 -6.99
C ILE A 125 4.50 -10.11 -8.41
N ASP A 126 5.79 -10.28 -8.74
CA ASP A 126 6.33 -10.00 -10.08
C ASP A 126 5.66 -10.85 -11.18
N ARG A 127 5.42 -12.13 -10.92
CA ARG A 127 4.69 -13.01 -11.83
C ARG A 127 3.27 -12.51 -12.08
N GLN A 128 2.60 -12.00 -11.04
CA GLN A 128 1.25 -11.43 -11.18
C GLN A 128 1.25 -10.06 -11.85
N ALA A 129 2.24 -9.22 -11.55
CA ALA A 129 2.43 -7.94 -12.22
C ALA A 129 2.55 -8.16 -13.74
N THR A 130 3.43 -9.08 -14.14
CA THR A 130 3.64 -9.48 -15.55
C THR A 130 2.36 -10.03 -16.16
N ALA A 131 1.70 -10.98 -15.50
CA ALA A 131 0.48 -11.61 -16.02
C ALA A 131 -0.69 -10.64 -16.21
N ARG A 132 -0.70 -9.52 -15.48
CA ARG A 132 -1.76 -8.50 -15.52
C ARG A 132 -1.39 -7.26 -16.34
N GLY A 133 -0.16 -7.17 -16.84
CA GLY A 133 0.35 -5.93 -17.44
C GLY A 133 0.40 -4.76 -16.45
N ARG A 134 0.64 -5.06 -15.16
CA ARG A 134 0.71 -4.08 -14.06
C ARG A 134 2.15 -3.94 -13.59
N THR A 135 2.42 -2.86 -12.86
CA THR A 135 3.70 -2.62 -12.19
C THR A 135 3.48 -2.32 -10.71
N TRP A 136 4.52 -2.56 -9.92
CA TRP A 136 4.53 -2.25 -8.50
C TRP A 136 5.90 -1.72 -8.08
N GLN A 137 5.92 -0.91 -7.04
CA GLN A 137 7.13 -0.35 -6.46
C GLN A 137 7.20 -0.74 -5.00
N ARG A 138 8.33 -1.32 -4.60
CA ARG A 138 8.55 -1.79 -3.23
C ARG A 138 9.42 -0.81 -2.44
N THR A 139 8.92 -0.37 -1.29
CA THR A 139 9.72 0.22 -0.22
C THR A 139 9.84 -0.81 0.89
N GLN A 140 11.02 -1.40 1.09
CA GLN A 140 11.23 -2.41 2.12
C GLN A 140 11.79 -1.78 3.39
N VAL A 141 11.22 -2.12 4.54
CA VAL A 141 11.69 -1.70 5.87
C VAL A 141 11.96 -2.91 6.76
N THR A 142 12.98 -2.83 7.61
CA THR A 142 13.30 -3.86 8.60
C THR A 142 12.99 -3.42 10.03
N SER A 143 13.08 -2.12 10.31
CA SER A 143 12.69 -1.54 11.59
C SER A 143 11.18 -1.33 11.66
N SER A 144 10.57 -1.61 12.80
CA SER A 144 9.14 -1.38 13.01
C SER A 144 8.80 0.11 13.09
N ALA A 145 9.72 0.93 13.58
CA ALA A 145 9.57 2.38 13.65
C ALA A 145 9.44 3.05 12.27
N ASP A 146 10.07 2.47 11.24
CA ASP A 146 10.03 3.02 9.88
C ASP A 146 8.68 2.80 9.18
N VAL A 147 7.83 1.90 9.71
CA VAL A 147 6.52 1.61 9.11
C VAL A 147 5.64 2.86 9.17
N ALA A 148 5.50 3.47 10.34
CA ALA A 148 4.66 4.66 10.52
C ALA A 148 5.08 5.83 9.60
N PHE A 149 6.38 6.00 9.38
CA PHE A 149 6.92 7.05 8.53
C PHE A 149 6.62 6.82 7.04
N ASN A 150 6.69 5.57 6.58
CA ASN A 150 6.52 5.24 5.16
C ASN A 150 5.07 4.94 4.75
N LEU A 151 4.22 4.55 5.70
CA LEU A 151 2.83 4.12 5.45
C LEU A 151 1.98 5.16 4.69
N PRO A 152 2.08 6.49 4.95
CA PRO A 152 1.32 7.48 4.20
C PRO A 152 1.61 7.51 2.69
N ASN A 153 2.77 6.99 2.27
CA ASN A 153 3.20 6.96 0.88
C ASN A 153 2.94 5.60 0.20
N ALA A 154 2.30 4.66 0.88
CA ALA A 154 1.97 3.34 0.36
C ALA A 154 0.51 3.26 -0.09
N ASP A 155 0.21 2.31 -0.97
CA ASP A 155 -1.15 1.86 -1.28
C ASP A 155 -1.44 0.51 -0.61
N VAL A 156 -0.40 -0.30 -0.44
CA VAL A 156 -0.44 -1.60 0.24
C VAL A 156 0.64 -1.66 1.32
N PHE A 157 0.26 -2.14 2.51
CA PHE A 157 1.20 -2.57 3.54
C PHE A 157 1.27 -4.09 3.57
N LEU A 158 2.44 -4.64 3.23
CA LEU A 158 2.71 -6.07 3.18
C LEU A 158 3.61 -6.46 4.36
N VAL A 159 3.15 -7.37 5.20
CA VAL A 159 3.96 -8.01 6.24
C VAL A 159 4.34 -9.39 5.73
N TYR A 160 5.62 -9.61 5.44
CA TYR A 160 6.10 -10.96 5.13
C TYR A 160 5.95 -11.85 6.37
N ALA A 161 5.81 -13.15 6.15
CA ALA A 161 5.69 -14.10 7.25
C ALA A 161 6.91 -14.04 8.19
N GLN A 162 6.64 -13.99 9.49
CA GLN A 162 7.64 -13.84 10.57
C GLN A 162 7.75 -15.14 11.41
N PRO A 163 8.19 -16.28 10.84
CA PRO A 163 8.19 -17.55 11.58
C PRO A 163 9.19 -17.62 12.73
N GLN A 164 10.16 -16.69 12.77
CA GLN A 164 11.21 -16.62 13.78
C GLN A 164 10.86 -15.71 14.96
N GLN A 165 9.77 -14.96 14.87
CA GLN A 165 9.33 -14.04 15.93
C GLN A 165 8.43 -14.77 16.92
N ASP A 166 8.42 -14.32 18.17
CA ASP A 166 7.47 -14.81 19.16
C ASP A 166 6.18 -13.98 19.15
N SER A 167 5.14 -14.51 19.78
CA SER A 167 3.85 -13.84 19.90
C SER A 167 3.94 -12.52 20.65
N THR A 168 4.85 -12.39 21.62
CA THR A 168 5.03 -11.14 22.39
C THR A 168 5.47 -10.00 21.46
N TYR A 169 6.46 -10.25 20.61
CA TYR A 169 6.95 -9.28 19.65
C TYR A 169 5.90 -8.96 18.58
N LEU A 170 5.20 -9.95 18.03
CA LEU A 170 4.14 -9.71 17.04
C LEU A 170 2.99 -8.87 17.61
N ASN A 171 2.60 -9.11 18.86
CA ASN A 171 1.61 -8.28 19.54
C ASN A 171 2.15 -6.86 19.82
N TYR A 172 3.44 -6.71 20.17
CA TYR A 172 4.08 -5.40 20.29
C TYR A 172 4.02 -4.60 18.98
N LEU A 173 4.31 -5.23 17.83
CA LEU A 173 4.16 -4.59 16.51
C LEU A 173 2.71 -4.12 16.27
N GLY A 174 1.73 -4.92 16.68
CA GLY A 174 0.32 -4.57 16.57
C GLY A 174 -0.07 -3.37 17.45
N ASP A 175 0.48 -3.28 18.66
CA ASP A 175 0.31 -2.12 19.55
C ASP A 175 0.99 -0.86 18.96
N GLU A 176 2.19 -1.00 18.38
CA GLU A 176 2.95 0.10 17.76
C GLU A 176 2.25 0.65 16.51
N TRP A 177 1.74 -0.22 15.64
CA TRP A 177 1.17 0.17 14.35
C TRP A 177 -0.34 0.44 14.37
N GLY A 178 -1.04 0.07 15.45
CA GLY A 178 -2.50 0.04 15.54
C GLY A 178 -3.21 1.29 14.99
N LEU A 179 -2.87 2.47 15.51
CA LEU A 179 -3.48 3.72 15.07
C LEU A 179 -3.17 4.04 13.59
N TYR A 180 -1.94 3.77 13.15
CA TYR A 180 -1.53 4.03 11.76
C TYR A 180 -2.25 3.11 10.77
N LEU A 181 -2.39 1.82 11.08
CA LEU A 181 -3.07 0.86 10.23
C LEU A 181 -4.58 1.09 10.17
N GLN A 182 -5.20 1.51 11.28
CA GLN A 182 -6.60 1.92 11.29
C GLN A 182 -6.83 3.15 10.40
N GLN A 183 -5.97 4.17 10.48
CA GLN A 183 -6.09 5.35 9.61
C GLN A 183 -5.80 5.03 8.15
N PHE A 184 -4.79 4.20 7.90
CA PHE A 184 -4.42 3.75 6.56
C PHE A 184 -5.57 3.01 5.88
N THR A 185 -6.18 2.03 6.56
CA THR A 185 -7.32 1.28 6.02
C THR A 185 -8.57 2.15 5.85
N ARG A 186 -8.87 3.08 6.78
CA ARG A 186 -9.97 4.05 6.61
C ARG A 186 -9.80 5.01 5.43
N ARG A 187 -8.59 5.15 4.89
CA ARG A 187 -8.27 5.93 3.69
C ARG A 187 -8.18 5.05 2.43
N GLY A 188 -8.63 3.80 2.49
CA GLY A 188 -8.60 2.85 1.37
C GLY A 188 -7.29 2.07 1.22
N GLY A 189 -6.40 2.15 2.21
CA GLY A 189 -5.17 1.35 2.24
C GLY A 189 -5.46 -0.14 2.42
N ILE A 190 -4.60 -0.98 1.85
CA ILE A 190 -4.73 -2.44 1.91
C ILE A 190 -3.62 -3.01 2.79
N VAL A 191 -3.98 -3.77 3.82
CA VAL A 191 -3.03 -4.52 4.66
C VAL A 191 -3.04 -5.98 4.25
N VAL A 192 -1.88 -6.54 3.96
CA VAL A 192 -1.69 -7.95 3.63
C VAL A 192 -0.68 -8.54 4.60
N VAL A 193 -1.11 -9.51 5.40
CA VAL A 193 -0.24 -10.25 6.32
C VAL A 193 -0.11 -11.69 5.86
N LEU A 194 1.13 -12.09 5.60
CA LEU A 194 1.46 -13.46 5.20
C LEU A 194 1.83 -14.28 6.42
N ASP A 195 1.47 -15.55 6.41
CA ASP A 195 1.88 -16.49 7.45
C ASP A 195 2.48 -17.76 6.86
N THR A 196 3.22 -18.50 7.67
CA THR A 196 3.83 -19.78 7.26
C THR A 196 4.01 -20.63 8.49
N ALA A 197 4.23 -21.94 8.33
CA ALA A 197 4.55 -22.83 9.45
C ALA A 197 5.63 -22.23 10.38
N SER A 198 5.34 -22.19 11.67
CA SER A 198 6.12 -21.52 12.73
C SER A 198 5.69 -22.02 14.10
N THR A 199 6.47 -21.73 15.13
CA THR A 199 6.17 -22.06 16.54
C THR A 199 5.29 -21.03 17.26
N ASN A 200 5.08 -19.85 16.66
CA ASN A 200 4.18 -18.81 17.19
C ASN A 200 2.72 -19.06 16.76
N ALA A 201 1.78 -18.23 17.26
CA ALA A 201 0.37 -18.32 16.88
C ALA A 201 0.07 -17.71 15.49
N GLY A 202 1.11 -17.30 14.76
CA GLY A 202 1.06 -16.83 13.38
C GLY A 202 1.38 -15.35 13.26
N THR A 203 1.97 -14.97 12.14
CA THR A 203 2.24 -13.56 11.79
C THR A 203 0.99 -12.65 11.91
N PRO A 204 -0.25 -13.10 11.62
CA PRO A 204 -1.46 -12.29 11.81
C PRO A 204 -1.75 -11.84 13.24
N GLU A 205 -1.02 -12.28 14.27
CA GLU A 205 -1.09 -11.69 15.61
C GLU A 205 -0.84 -10.18 15.61
N VAL A 206 -0.06 -9.68 14.63
CA VAL A 206 0.13 -8.24 14.42
C VAL A 206 -1.19 -7.48 14.18
N LEU A 207 -2.23 -8.16 13.70
CA LEU A 207 -3.55 -7.55 13.44
C LEU A 207 -4.45 -7.55 14.68
N THR A 208 -4.25 -8.48 15.61
CA THR A 208 -5.13 -8.67 16.78
C THR A 208 -5.21 -7.40 17.63
N ARG A 209 -4.05 -6.83 17.95
CA ARG A 209 -3.93 -5.63 18.78
C ARG A 209 -4.35 -4.34 18.09
N THR A 210 -4.35 -4.36 16.75
CA THR A 210 -4.82 -3.23 15.93
C THR A 210 -6.34 -3.13 15.90
N GLY A 211 -7.07 -4.19 16.31
CA GLY A 211 -8.53 -4.29 16.15
C GLY A 211 -9.02 -4.55 14.72
N LEU A 212 -8.09 -4.71 13.77
CA LEU A 212 -8.41 -4.96 12.36
C LEU A 212 -8.82 -6.41 12.09
N MET A 213 -8.21 -7.39 12.75
CA MET A 213 -8.54 -8.79 12.57
C MET A 213 -7.97 -9.62 13.72
N THR A 214 -8.75 -10.56 14.24
CA THR A 214 -8.28 -11.56 15.21
C THR A 214 -8.55 -12.94 14.64
N LEU A 215 -7.52 -13.78 14.62
CA LEU A 215 -7.58 -15.17 14.15
C LEU A 215 -7.13 -16.11 15.26
N GLY A 216 -7.77 -17.28 15.35
CA GLY A 216 -7.47 -18.30 16.36
C GLY A 216 -7.34 -19.68 15.74
N GLY A 217 -6.87 -20.65 16.54
CA GLY A 217 -6.82 -22.04 16.12
C GLY A 217 -5.93 -22.30 14.89
N ARG A 218 -4.77 -21.64 14.85
CA ARG A 218 -3.80 -21.82 13.76
C ARG A 218 -3.32 -23.28 13.70
N THR A 219 -3.30 -23.84 12.50
CA THR A 219 -2.84 -25.20 12.22
C THR A 219 -2.04 -25.23 10.93
N THR A 220 -1.15 -26.21 10.79
CA THR A 220 -0.45 -26.44 9.52
C THR A 220 -1.40 -27.11 8.54
N LEU A 221 -1.45 -26.60 7.32
CA LEU A 221 -2.28 -27.13 6.24
C LEU A 221 -1.45 -28.06 5.36
N THR A 222 -1.97 -29.27 5.15
CA THR A 222 -1.46 -30.24 4.17
C THR A 222 -2.58 -30.57 3.19
N GLY A 223 -2.25 -30.72 1.90
CA GLY A 223 -3.23 -31.09 0.86
C GLY A 223 -3.74 -29.89 0.07
N ASN A 224 -5.06 -29.84 -0.16
CA ASN A 224 -5.66 -28.87 -1.07
C ASN A 224 -6.43 -27.78 -0.31
N ALA A 225 -6.67 -26.68 -1.02
CA ALA A 225 -7.57 -25.63 -0.62
C ALA A 225 -8.53 -25.29 -1.77
N PHE A 226 -9.67 -24.72 -1.42
CA PHE A 226 -10.74 -24.36 -2.34
C PHE A 226 -11.27 -22.95 -2.08
N VAL A 227 -11.86 -22.35 -3.11
CA VAL A 227 -12.50 -21.04 -3.03
C VAL A 227 -13.81 -21.17 -2.27
N GLY A 228 -13.91 -20.52 -1.11
CA GLY A 228 -15.12 -20.49 -0.28
C GLY A 228 -16.11 -19.40 -0.66
N VAL A 229 -15.61 -18.25 -1.14
CA VAL A 229 -16.43 -17.09 -1.54
C VAL A 229 -15.91 -16.58 -2.87
N ALA A 230 -16.55 -16.99 -3.96
CA ALA A 230 -16.08 -16.72 -5.32
C ALA A 230 -16.27 -15.24 -5.72
N GLU A 231 -17.22 -14.55 -5.10
CA GLU A 231 -17.53 -13.14 -5.29
C GLU A 231 -16.53 -12.22 -4.59
N ASP A 232 -15.74 -12.75 -3.65
CA ASP A 232 -14.72 -11.98 -2.96
C ASP A 232 -13.57 -11.63 -3.91
N ALA A 233 -13.15 -10.37 -3.89
CA ALA A 233 -12.08 -9.89 -4.76
C ALA A 233 -10.75 -10.63 -4.54
N GLY A 234 -10.51 -11.18 -3.33
CA GLY A 234 -9.38 -12.05 -3.04
C GLY A 234 -9.39 -13.37 -3.83
N ALA A 235 -10.57 -13.90 -4.15
CA ALA A 235 -10.77 -15.15 -4.91
C ALA A 235 -10.86 -14.95 -6.43
N ALA A 236 -10.84 -13.71 -6.92
CA ALA A 236 -11.06 -13.41 -8.33
C ALA A 236 -10.14 -14.23 -9.27
N ARG A 237 -10.75 -14.95 -10.22
CA ARG A 237 -10.06 -15.76 -11.24
C ARG A 237 -9.11 -16.84 -10.69
N MET A 238 -9.33 -17.26 -9.44
CA MET A 238 -8.69 -18.44 -8.88
C MET A 238 -9.34 -19.73 -9.41
N PRO A 239 -8.59 -20.83 -9.54
CA PRO A 239 -9.20 -22.14 -9.74
C PRO A 239 -10.03 -22.52 -8.51
N MET A 240 -11.10 -23.29 -8.71
CA MET A 240 -11.98 -23.70 -7.59
C MET A 240 -11.22 -24.48 -6.51
N MET A 241 -10.23 -25.28 -6.88
CA MET A 241 -9.36 -26.03 -5.98
C MET A 241 -7.91 -25.93 -6.44
N PHE A 242 -6.97 -25.99 -5.49
CA PHE A 242 -5.54 -25.98 -5.76
C PHE A 242 -4.74 -26.62 -4.63
N ALA A 243 -3.59 -27.17 -5.00
CA ALA A 243 -2.66 -27.73 -4.03
C ALA A 243 -2.04 -26.63 -3.16
N THR A 244 -1.86 -26.94 -1.89
CA THR A 244 -1.16 -26.12 -0.91
C THR A 244 0.12 -26.83 -0.48
N SER A 245 1.14 -26.05 -0.13
CA SER A 245 2.42 -26.58 0.35
C SER A 245 2.99 -25.59 1.33
N ASN A 246 3.39 -26.01 2.54
CA ASN A 246 3.89 -25.12 3.58
C ASN A 246 2.89 -23.98 3.94
N SER A 247 1.60 -24.26 3.82
CA SER A 247 0.54 -23.33 4.14
C SER A 247 0.03 -23.59 5.57
N VAL A 248 -0.68 -22.61 6.11
CA VAL A 248 -1.36 -22.71 7.40
C VAL A 248 -2.81 -22.29 7.22
N ALA A 249 -3.66 -22.70 8.16
CA ALA A 249 -5.05 -22.29 8.21
C ALA A 249 -5.44 -21.97 9.64
N TRP A 250 -6.51 -21.19 9.79
CA TRP A 250 -7.08 -20.81 11.07
C TRP A 250 -8.47 -21.43 11.24
N ALA A 251 -8.93 -21.48 12.48
CA ALA A 251 -10.34 -21.75 12.73
C ALA A 251 -11.20 -20.73 11.96
N PRO A 252 -12.39 -21.13 11.45
CA PRO A 252 -13.30 -20.21 10.81
C PRO A 252 -13.51 -18.96 11.65
N SER A 253 -13.37 -17.81 11.02
CA SER A 253 -13.59 -16.52 11.67
C SER A 253 -15.00 -15.99 11.35
N SER A 254 -15.43 -14.96 12.08
CA SER A 254 -16.61 -14.17 11.71
C SER A 254 -16.39 -13.27 10.49
N TRP A 255 -15.16 -13.22 9.97
CA TRP A 255 -14.80 -12.50 8.75
C TRP A 255 -14.98 -13.40 7.52
N THR A 256 -14.75 -12.84 6.33
CA THR A 256 -14.90 -13.60 5.09
C THR A 256 -13.77 -14.61 4.95
N ASN A 257 -14.09 -15.91 5.06
CA ASN A 257 -13.15 -17.00 4.83
C ASN A 257 -13.09 -17.28 3.31
N VAL A 258 -12.24 -16.54 2.60
CA VAL A 258 -12.15 -16.50 1.13
C VAL A 258 -11.72 -17.84 0.55
N ILE A 259 -10.70 -18.45 1.15
CA ILE A 259 -10.15 -19.75 0.78
C ILE A 259 -10.21 -20.66 2.00
N ASN A 260 -10.72 -21.86 1.83
CA ASN A 260 -10.82 -22.86 2.89
C ASN A 260 -10.02 -24.12 2.56
N SER A 261 -9.55 -24.82 3.58
CA SER A 261 -9.03 -26.18 3.45
C SER A 261 -10.17 -27.19 3.32
N ASP A 262 -9.85 -28.40 2.86
CA ASP A 262 -10.79 -29.53 2.84
C ASP A 262 -11.35 -29.87 4.25
N ALA A 263 -10.64 -29.48 5.31
CA ALA A 263 -11.07 -29.62 6.70
C ALA A 263 -11.98 -28.47 7.20
N GLY A 264 -12.37 -27.54 6.32
CA GLY A 264 -13.23 -26.41 6.65
C GLY A 264 -12.53 -25.27 7.42
N GLN A 265 -11.20 -25.24 7.42
CA GLN A 265 -10.41 -24.18 8.07
C GLN A 265 -10.12 -23.06 7.09
N ALA A 266 -10.03 -21.82 7.56
CA ALA A 266 -9.78 -20.67 6.69
C ALA A 266 -8.28 -20.53 6.41
N MET A 267 -7.87 -20.70 5.15
CA MET A 267 -6.50 -20.42 4.70
C MET A 267 -6.32 -18.94 4.36
N VAL A 268 -7.38 -18.28 3.90
CA VAL A 268 -7.38 -16.85 3.61
C VAL A 268 -8.59 -16.22 4.24
N VAL A 269 -8.35 -15.16 5.00
CA VAL A 269 -9.39 -14.35 5.62
C VAL A 269 -9.29 -12.93 5.09
N HIS A 270 -10.43 -12.36 4.70
CA HIS A 270 -10.54 -11.01 4.18
C HIS A 270 -11.58 -10.22 4.97
N ARG A 271 -11.27 -8.94 5.22
CA ARG A 271 -12.17 -7.95 5.81
C ARG A 271 -12.06 -6.64 5.04
N ALA A 272 -13.18 -6.14 4.53
CA ALA A 272 -13.31 -4.77 4.05
C ALA A 272 -13.54 -3.80 5.24
N ILE A 273 -12.96 -2.61 5.17
CA ILE A 273 -13.02 -1.54 6.17
C ILE A 273 -13.65 -0.31 5.51
N TYR A 274 -14.69 0.23 6.15
CA TYR A 274 -15.43 1.42 5.74
C TYR A 274 -15.32 2.50 6.83
#